data_AF-A0A1Y1NL83-F1
#
_entry.id   AF-A0A1Y1NL83-F1
#
_cell.length_a   1.000
_cell.length_b   1.000
_cell.length_c   1.000
_cell.angle_alpha   90.00
_cell.angle_beta   90.00
_cell.angle_gamma   90.00
#
_symmetry.space_group_name_H-M   'P 1'
#
loop_
_entity.id
_entity.type
_entity.pdbx_description
1 polymer ?
#
loop_
_entity_poly.entity_id
_entity_poly.type
_entity_poly.pdbx_seq_one_letter_code
_entity_poly.pdbx_strand_id
1 'polypeptide(L)'
;PCNFESGPGENLLILKAGQDFYRIFGTEGCLSVPDRALWSCRDKSRSWHSEITRQEIHVDVAVPFELQLQHFINAVGGLEDVTSTAESGLAALIVCEAIKEALDGEKTVNVAEYDV
;
A
#
# COMPACT_ATOMS: atom_id res chain seq x y z
N PRO A 1 -3.09 17.29 2.22
CA PRO A 1 -2.58 16.87 0.89
C PRO A 1 -2.06 15.41 0.90
N CYS A 2 -1.37 15.00 1.97
CA CYS A 2 -0.81 13.66 2.18
C CYS A 2 -1.85 12.69 2.80
N ASN A 3 -2.87 12.31 2.04
CA ASN A 3 -3.84 11.29 2.45
C ASN A 3 -4.11 10.32 1.30
N PHE A 4 -4.65 9.14 1.61
CA PHE A 4 -4.94 8.11 0.63
C PHE A 4 -5.85 8.62 -0.49
N GLU A 5 -7.00 9.21 -0.16
CA GLU A 5 -8.01 9.65 -1.15
C GLU A 5 -7.48 10.65 -2.19
N SER A 6 -6.67 11.62 -1.75
CA SER A 6 -6.14 12.70 -2.58
C SER A 6 -4.83 12.33 -3.27
N GLY A 7 -4.18 11.23 -2.88
CA GLY A 7 -2.88 10.83 -3.39
C GLY A 7 -2.91 10.30 -4.84
N PRO A 8 -3.58 9.17 -5.12
CA PRO A 8 -3.48 8.46 -6.39
C PRO A 8 -4.28 9.17 -7.49
N GLY A 9 -5.35 9.87 -7.11
CA GLY A 9 -6.33 10.43 -8.03
C GLY A 9 -7.24 9.37 -8.64
N GLU A 10 -7.52 8.29 -7.91
CA GLU A 10 -8.40 7.20 -8.35
C GLU A 10 -9.88 7.57 -8.35
N ASN A 11 -10.28 8.44 -7.42
CA ASN A 11 -11.64 8.96 -7.32
C ASN A 11 -11.74 10.30 -8.06
N LEU A 12 -12.49 10.32 -9.17
CA LEU A 12 -12.69 11.51 -10.00
C LEU A 12 -13.39 12.67 -9.28
N LEU A 13 -14.06 12.40 -8.15
CA LEU A 13 -14.71 13.41 -7.32
C LEU A 13 -13.74 14.13 -6.37
N ILE A 14 -12.51 13.62 -6.22
CA ILE A 14 -11.51 14.12 -5.27
C ILE A 14 -10.33 14.71 -6.05
N LEU A 15 -9.93 15.93 -5.67
CA LEU A 15 -8.79 16.59 -6.31
C LEU A 15 -7.49 15.84 -6.00
N LYS A 16 -6.74 15.50 -7.06
CA LYS A 16 -5.44 14.83 -6.95
C LYS A 16 -4.38 15.80 -6.45
N ALA A 17 -3.85 15.54 -5.26
CA ALA A 17 -2.70 16.22 -4.67
C ALA A 17 -1.37 15.57 -5.08
N GLY A 18 -1.36 14.26 -5.37
CA GLY A 18 -0.17 13.53 -5.82
C GLY A 18 0.97 13.42 -4.78
N GLN A 19 0.70 13.75 -3.52
CA GLN A 19 1.68 13.66 -2.43
C GLN A 19 1.67 12.27 -1.80
N ASP A 20 2.80 11.86 -1.23
CA ASP A 20 2.91 10.59 -0.52
C ASP A 20 2.03 10.53 0.73
N PHE A 21 1.51 9.34 1.02
CA PHE A 21 0.78 9.02 2.25
C PHE A 21 1.24 7.70 2.89
N TYR A 22 1.96 6.85 2.15
CA TYR A 22 2.66 5.69 2.70
C TYR A 22 4.14 5.71 2.38
N ARG A 23 4.91 5.15 3.31
CA ARG A 23 6.35 4.97 3.17
C ARG A 23 6.75 3.58 3.64
N ILE A 24 7.32 2.80 2.72
CA ILE A 24 7.74 1.42 2.95
C ILE A 24 9.26 1.43 3.07
N PHE A 25 9.75 1.11 4.27
CA PHE A 25 11.18 1.04 4.56
C PHE A 25 11.68 -0.40 4.43
N GLY A 26 12.67 -0.59 3.57
CA GLY A 26 13.42 -1.83 3.44
C GLY A 26 14.86 -1.66 3.90
N THR A 27 15.62 -2.75 3.89
CA THR A 27 17.04 -2.74 4.26
C THR A 27 17.90 -1.94 3.28
N GLU A 28 17.46 -1.81 2.02
CA GLU A 28 18.23 -1.21 0.93
C GLU A 28 17.73 0.17 0.48
N GLY A 29 16.60 0.61 1.02
CA GLY A 29 15.97 1.84 0.56
C GLY A 29 14.55 1.98 1.09
N CYS A 30 13.86 2.98 0.54
CA CYS A 30 12.57 3.42 0.99
C CYS A 30 11.71 3.83 -0.21
N LEU A 31 10.53 3.24 -0.35
CA LEU A 31 9.55 3.58 -1.38
C LEU A 31 8.43 4.42 -0.78
N SER A 32 8.10 5.56 -1.40
CA SER A 32 6.90 6.33 -1.07
C SER A 32 5.81 6.15 -2.13
N VAL A 33 4.56 6.15 -1.66
CA VAL A 33 3.34 5.93 -2.45
C VAL A 33 2.38 7.09 -2.20
N PRO A 34 1.79 7.68 -3.25
CA PRO A 34 1.76 7.26 -4.65
C PRO A 34 2.70 8.06 -5.55
N ASP A 35 3.57 8.91 -4.97
CA ASP A 35 4.51 9.77 -5.70
C ASP A 35 5.68 9.00 -6.36
N ARG A 36 5.75 7.67 -6.11
CA ARG A 36 6.63 6.70 -6.79
C ARG A 36 8.11 6.98 -6.56
N ALA A 37 8.47 7.66 -5.48
CA ALA A 37 9.85 7.94 -5.17
C ALA A 37 10.49 6.76 -4.45
N LEU A 38 11.46 6.13 -5.10
CA LEU A 38 12.38 5.17 -4.50
C LEU A 38 13.65 5.91 -4.06
N TRP A 39 13.91 5.90 -2.77
CA TRP A 39 15.11 6.43 -2.15
C TRP A 39 16.06 5.28 -1.80
N SER A 40 17.32 5.38 -2.17
CA SER A 40 18.34 4.38 -1.86
C SER A 40 19.73 5.01 -1.71
N CYS A 41 20.64 4.31 -1.04
CA CYS A 41 22.05 4.70 -0.98
C CYS A 41 22.81 3.99 -2.11
N ARG A 42 23.55 4.75 -2.94
CA ARG A 42 24.31 4.18 -4.06
C ARG A 42 25.44 3.26 -3.58
N ASP A 43 26.07 3.61 -2.47
CA ASP A 43 27.21 2.87 -1.92
C ASP A 43 26.75 1.73 -1.00
N LYS A 44 27.37 0.56 -1.16
CA LYS A 44 27.17 -0.62 -0.30
C LYS A 44 27.59 -0.37 1.15
N SER A 45 28.49 0.58 1.40
CA SER A 45 28.90 0.93 2.77
C SER A 45 27.79 1.59 3.59
N ARG A 46 26.77 2.17 2.93
CA ARG A 46 25.58 2.81 3.55
C ARG A 46 25.94 3.73 4.71
N SER A 47 27.00 4.52 4.55
CA SER A 47 27.47 5.48 5.54
C SER A 47 26.70 6.80 5.45
N TRP A 48 26.82 7.65 6.48
CA TRP A 48 26.29 9.02 6.46
C TRP A 48 26.81 9.88 5.31
N HIS A 49 27.94 9.52 4.72
CA HIS A 49 28.56 10.22 3.58
C HIS A 49 28.21 9.60 2.23
N SER A 50 27.46 8.49 2.24
CA SER A 50 27.05 7.84 1.00
C SER A 50 25.98 8.67 0.31
N GLU A 51 26.10 8.80 -1.01
CA GLU A 51 25.12 9.52 -1.82
C GLU A 51 23.74 8.85 -1.75
N ILE A 52 22.73 9.63 -1.35
CA ILE A 52 21.33 9.22 -1.40
C ILE A 52 20.79 9.61 -2.77
N THR A 53 20.24 8.63 -3.48
CA THR A 53 19.63 8.81 -4.80
C THR A 53 18.12 8.68 -4.71
N ARG A 54 17.40 9.52 -5.46
CA ARG A 54 15.96 9.38 -5.72
C ARG A 54 15.78 8.90 -7.14
N GLN A 55 15.02 7.83 -7.30
CA GLN A 55 14.51 7.36 -8.58
C GLN A 55 12.99 7.44 -8.55
N GLU A 56 12.40 7.96 -9.62
CA GLU A 56 10.96 7.86 -9.82
C GLU A 56 10.65 6.55 -10.57
N ILE A 57 9.84 5.69 -9.96
CA ILE A 57 9.41 4.44 -10.60
C ILE A 57 8.29 4.76 -11.59
N HIS A 58 8.51 4.44 -12.85
CA HIS A 58 7.46 4.56 -13.86
C HIS A 58 6.39 3.48 -13.63
N VAL A 59 5.13 3.92 -13.59
CA VAL A 59 3.95 3.06 -13.57
C VAL A 59 2.95 3.66 -14.53
N ASP A 60 2.39 2.83 -15.41
CA ASP A 60 1.43 3.30 -16.39
C ASP A 60 0.21 3.92 -15.71
N VAL A 61 -0.30 4.98 -16.32
CA VAL A 61 -1.48 5.67 -15.80
C VAL A 61 -2.70 4.82 -16.17
N ALA A 62 -3.37 4.32 -15.15
CA ALA A 62 -4.64 3.62 -15.27
C ALA A 62 -5.55 4.05 -14.11
N VAL A 63 -6.86 3.89 -14.29
CA VAL A 63 -7.84 4.12 -13.23
C VAL A 63 -7.92 2.83 -12.39
N PRO A 64 -7.52 2.84 -11.11
CA PRO A 64 -7.49 1.62 -10.30
C PRO A 64 -8.83 0.87 -10.24
N PHE A 65 -9.95 1.60 -10.20
CA PHE A 65 -11.29 1.00 -10.22
C PHE A 65 -11.61 0.25 -11.52
N GLU A 66 -11.12 0.73 -12.67
CA GLU A 66 -11.30 0.02 -13.95
C GLU A 66 -10.50 -1.28 -13.95
N LEU A 67 -9.24 -1.24 -13.46
CA LEU A 67 -8.40 -2.43 -13.34
C LEU A 67 -9.01 -3.46 -12.37
N GLN A 68 -9.53 -3.00 -11.22
CA GLN A 68 -10.14 -3.87 -10.23
C GLN A 68 -11.43 -4.52 -10.75
N LEU A 69 -12.27 -3.77 -11.45
CA LEU A 69 -13.48 -4.31 -12.07
C LEU A 69 -13.14 -5.32 -13.18
N GLN A 70 -12.14 -5.01 -14.01
CA GLN A 70 -11.67 -5.93 -15.04
C GLN A 70 -11.14 -7.24 -14.45
N HIS A 71 -10.34 -7.17 -13.39
CA HIS A 71 -9.87 -8.34 -12.65
C HIS A 71 -11.03 -9.17 -12.11
N PHE A 72 -12.04 -8.52 -11.50
CA PHE A 72 -13.23 -9.20 -11.00
C PHE A 72 -13.99 -9.96 -12.12
N ILE A 73 -14.20 -9.32 -13.27
CA ILE A 73 -14.84 -9.94 -14.43
C ILE A 73 -14.03 -11.15 -14.92
N ASN A 74 -12.70 -11.01 -15.03
CA ASN A 74 -11.80 -12.08 -15.46
C ASN A 74 -11.84 -13.26 -14.48
N ALA A 75 -11.83 -12.98 -13.18
CA ALA A 75 -11.85 -14.01 -12.14
C ALA A 75 -13.16 -14.81 -12.13
N VAL A 76 -14.31 -14.13 -12.20
CA VAL A 76 -15.62 -14.80 -12.32
C VAL A 76 -15.73 -15.59 -13.63
N GLY A 77 -15.07 -15.13 -14.69
CA GLY A 77 -14.96 -15.83 -15.96
C GLY A 77 -13.95 -16.98 -16.00
N GLY A 78 -13.20 -17.22 -14.92
CA GLY A 78 -12.17 -18.26 -14.86
C GLY A 78 -10.90 -17.97 -15.67
N LEU A 79 -10.66 -16.69 -16.03
CA LEU A 79 -9.49 -16.25 -16.79
C LEU A 79 -8.32 -15.84 -15.89
N GLU A 80 -8.60 -15.49 -14.63
CA GLU A 80 -7.63 -15.09 -13.63
C GLU A 80 -7.99 -15.69 -12.27
N ASP A 81 -7.00 -15.90 -11.40
CA ASP A 81 -7.24 -16.32 -10.02
C ASP A 81 -7.76 -15.15 -9.18
N VAL A 82 -8.63 -15.43 -8.21
CA VAL A 82 -9.12 -14.43 -7.26
C VAL A 82 -7.97 -14.00 -6.34
N THR A 83 -7.49 -12.76 -6.48
CA THR A 83 -6.43 -12.22 -5.62
C THR A 83 -6.95 -11.61 -4.32
N SER A 84 -8.19 -11.10 -4.33
CA SER A 84 -8.89 -10.55 -3.17
C SER A 84 -9.86 -11.60 -2.63
N THR A 85 -9.36 -12.54 -1.83
CA THR A 85 -10.15 -13.67 -1.33
C THR A 85 -10.96 -13.32 -0.08
N ALA A 86 -11.94 -14.15 0.28
CA ALA A 86 -12.71 -14.00 1.51
C ALA A 86 -11.80 -14.08 2.75
N GLU A 87 -10.78 -14.92 2.70
CA GLU A 87 -9.79 -15.10 3.76
C GLU A 87 -8.97 -13.83 3.97
N SER A 88 -8.51 -13.19 2.88
CA SER A 88 -7.81 -11.90 2.98
C SER A 88 -8.68 -10.79 3.56
N GLY A 89 -9.99 -10.79 3.23
CA GLY A 89 -10.96 -9.87 3.79
C GLY A 89 -11.20 -10.10 5.29
N LEU A 90 -11.32 -11.37 5.71
CA LEU A 90 -11.45 -11.73 7.12
C LEU A 90 -10.19 -11.35 7.92
N ALA A 91 -9.01 -11.60 7.39
CA ALA A 91 -7.74 -11.20 8.01
C ALA A 91 -7.70 -9.68 8.28
N ALA A 92 -8.15 -8.86 7.34
CA ALA A 92 -8.25 -7.41 7.54
C ALA A 92 -9.23 -7.04 8.66
N LEU A 93 -10.39 -7.71 8.75
CA LEU A 93 -11.36 -7.49 9.82
C LEU A 93 -10.82 -7.89 11.20
N ILE A 94 -10.03 -8.98 11.29
CA ILE A 94 -9.37 -9.39 12.54
C ILE A 94 -8.43 -8.28 13.05
N VAL A 95 -7.67 -7.64 12.15
CA VAL A 95 -6.82 -6.50 12.51
C VAL A 95 -7.65 -5.31 12.96
N CYS A 96 -8.75 -4.98 12.27
CA CYS A 96 -9.65 -3.89 12.68
C CYS A 96 -10.23 -4.12 14.08
N GLU A 97 -10.62 -5.36 14.41
CA GLU A 97 -11.12 -5.70 15.74
C GLU A 97 -10.04 -5.56 16.81
N ALA A 98 -8.82 -6.02 16.54
CA ALA A 98 -7.68 -5.85 17.44
C ALA A 98 -7.38 -4.36 17.70
N ILE A 99 -7.44 -3.51 16.67
CA ILE A 99 -7.28 -2.05 16.83
C ILE A 99 -8.36 -1.48 17.76
N LYS A 100 -9.62 -1.90 17.60
CA LYS A 100 -10.70 -1.47 18.49
C LYS A 100 -10.45 -1.90 19.94
N GLU A 101 -10.07 -3.15 20.18
CA GLU A 101 -9.75 -3.64 21.53
C GLU A 101 -8.58 -2.86 22.15
N ALA A 102 -7.54 -2.58 21.37
CA ALA A 102 -6.37 -1.82 21.83
C ALA A 102 -6.75 -0.40 22.27
N LEU A 103 -7.63 0.26 21.52
CA LEU A 103 -8.13 1.60 21.83
C LEU A 103 -9.00 1.59 23.09
N ASP A 104 -9.97 0.68 23.18
CA ASP A 104 -10.88 0.59 24.32
C ASP A 104 -10.15 0.23 25.62
N GLY A 105 -9.11 -0.61 25.52
CA GLY A 105 -8.31 -1.05 26.66
C GLY A 105 -7.07 -0.21 26.95
N GLU A 106 -6.76 0.80 26.13
CA GLU A 106 -5.53 1.60 26.16
C GLU A 106 -4.25 0.75 26.31
N LYS A 107 -4.21 -0.41 25.63
CA LYS A 107 -3.15 -1.42 25.79
C LYS A 107 -2.75 -1.99 24.44
N THR A 108 -1.53 -2.54 24.38
CA THR A 108 -1.13 -3.37 23.24
C THR A 108 -1.91 -4.69 23.28
N VAL A 109 -2.40 -5.12 22.11
CA VAL A 109 -3.05 -6.44 21.93
C VAL A 109 -2.27 -7.27 20.92
N ASN A 110 -2.29 -8.59 21.09
CA ASN A 110 -1.81 -9.50 20.05
C ASN A 110 -2.94 -9.72 19.05
N VAL A 111 -2.64 -9.52 17.77
CA VAL A 111 -3.58 -9.89 16.70
C VAL A 111 -3.71 -11.42 16.71
N ALA A 112 -4.94 -11.92 16.63
CA ALA A 112 -5.21 -13.35 16.61
C ALA A 112 -4.50 -14.01 15.42
N GLU A 113 -3.92 -15.19 15.64
CA GLU A 113 -3.38 -16.00 14.56
C GLU A 113 -4.50 -16.35 13.58
N TYR A 114 -4.19 -16.27 12.29
CA TYR A 114 -5.13 -16.54 11.21
C TYR A 114 -4.40 -17.32 10.12
N ASP A 115 -4.76 -18.59 9.98
CA ASP A 115 -4.25 -19.45 8.92
C ASP A 115 -5.04 -19.22 7.63
N VAL A 116 -4.31 -19.06 6.53
CA VAL A 116 -4.84 -18.96 5.15
C VAL A 116 -4.58 -20.27 4.42
#